data_AF-A0AAD7V4I1-F1
#
_entry.id   AF-A0AAD7V4I1-F1
#
_cell.length_a   1.000
_cell.length_b   1.000
_cell.length_c   1.000
_cell.angle_alpha   90.00
_cell.angle_beta   90.00
_cell.angle_gamma   90.00
#
_symmetry.space_group_name_H-M   'P 1'
#
loop_
_entity.id
_entity.type
_entity.pdbx_description
1 polymer ?
#
loop_
_entity_poly.entity_id
_entity_poly.type
_entity_poly.pdbx_seq_one_letter_code
_entity_poly.pdbx_strand_id
1 'polypeptide(L)'
;MNDALVEAIVNYSQLCHEAKKPVVATWRPYFIERCAHWCVYIETELLAMPDAEAEACRQKAIELSSTTIPELSTLMDALRSFCTTLLGNAFVNNELYWMVMSTYELYNPDLDPKKALLDDVANAVCKPATLNVLDAMLM
;
A
#
# COMPACT_ATOMS: atom_id res chain seq x y z
N MET A 1 -14.12 2.14 20.39
CA MET A 1 -13.15 3.02 19.73
C MET A 1 -11.74 2.51 20.03
N ASN A 2 -11.04 2.05 19.00
CA ASN A 2 -9.75 1.36 19.10
C ASN A 2 -8.61 2.36 18.80
N ASP A 3 -8.00 2.91 19.85
CA ASP A 3 -6.96 3.95 19.72
C ASP A 3 -5.72 3.45 18.95
N ALA A 4 -5.39 2.16 19.07
CA ALA A 4 -4.27 1.54 18.34
C ALA A 4 -4.55 1.49 16.83
N LEU A 5 -5.79 1.22 16.43
CA LEU A 5 -6.19 1.27 15.02
C LEU A 5 -6.14 2.71 14.47
N VAL A 6 -6.61 3.68 15.24
CA VAL A 6 -6.55 5.10 14.86
C VAL A 6 -5.10 5.52 14.60
N GLU A 7 -4.18 5.18 15.52
CA GLU A 7 -2.75 5.46 15.35
C GLU A 7 -2.18 4.74 14.11
N ALA A 8 -2.58 3.49 13.87
CA ALA A 8 -2.16 2.74 12.69
C ALA A 8 -2.62 3.42 11.39
N ILE A 9 -3.85 3.93 11.32
CA ILE A 9 -4.38 4.66 10.15
C ILE A 9 -3.60 5.97 9.90
N VAL A 10 -3.26 6.70 10.96
CA VAL A 10 -2.44 7.93 10.86
C VAL A 10 -1.05 7.58 10.32
N ASN A 11 -0.41 6.56 10.88
CA ASN A 11 0.93 6.12 10.47
C ASN A 11 0.93 5.59 9.03
N TYR A 12 -0.10 4.83 8.63
CA TYR A 12 -0.29 4.37 7.25
C TYR A 12 -0.41 5.55 6.27
N SER A 13 -1.18 6.58 6.62
CA SER A 13 -1.35 7.76 5.75
C SER A 13 -0.02 8.50 5.52
N GLN A 14 0.78 8.65 6.59
CA GLN A 14 2.14 9.19 6.48
C GLN A 14 3.04 8.29 5.63
N LEU A 15 2.96 6.97 5.83
CA LEU A 15 3.73 5.99 5.06
C LEU A 15 3.41 6.07 3.56
N CYS A 16 2.14 6.14 3.19
CA CYS A 16 1.72 6.31 1.78
C CYS A 16 2.20 7.64 1.19
N HIS A 17 2.31 8.69 2.00
CA HIS A 17 2.87 9.96 1.57
C HIS A 17 4.38 9.84 1.30
N GLU A 18 5.13 9.14 2.16
CA GLU A 18 6.56 8.87 1.95
C GLU A 18 6.82 7.89 0.79
N ALA A 19 5.93 6.92 0.58
CA ALA A 19 6.02 5.94 -0.51
C ALA A 19 5.96 6.56 -1.91
N LYS A 20 5.54 7.83 -2.03
CA LYS A 20 5.53 8.61 -3.27
C LYS A 20 6.80 9.43 -3.50
N LYS A 21 7.73 9.45 -2.55
CA LYS A 21 8.96 10.27 -2.58
C LYS A 21 10.17 9.42 -2.99
N PRO A 22 11.31 10.05 -3.36
CA PRO A 22 12.54 9.33 -3.73
C PRO A 22 13.15 8.49 -2.60
N VAL A 23 12.78 8.74 -1.34
CA VAL A 23 13.28 8.01 -0.16
C VAL A 23 12.99 6.51 -0.22
N VAL A 24 11.99 6.08 -1.01
CA VAL A 24 11.70 4.66 -1.24
C VAL A 24 12.91 3.87 -1.73
N ALA A 25 13.81 4.49 -2.49
CA ALA A 25 15.01 3.82 -3.01
C ALA A 25 15.97 3.35 -1.89
N THR A 26 15.83 3.89 -0.68
CA THR A 26 16.64 3.52 0.49
C THR A 26 15.91 2.57 1.43
N TRP A 27 14.67 2.19 1.13
CA TRP A 27 13.89 1.30 1.99
C TRP A 27 14.48 -0.11 1.93
N ARG A 28 14.57 -0.74 3.10
CA ARG A 28 15.11 -2.10 3.22
C ARG A 28 13.97 -3.11 3.08
N PRO A 29 14.28 -4.34 2.64
CA PRO A 29 13.25 -5.37 2.48
C PRO A 29 12.36 -5.59 3.70
N TYR A 30 13.01 -5.77 4.85
CA TYR A 30 12.35 -5.94 6.13
C TYR A 30 11.42 -4.79 6.52
N PHE A 31 11.71 -3.55 6.06
CA PHE A 31 10.82 -2.43 6.31
C PHE A 31 9.53 -2.55 5.51
N ILE A 32 9.62 -2.92 4.23
CA ILE A 32 8.46 -3.12 3.35
C ILE A 32 7.57 -4.25 3.87
N GLU A 33 8.15 -5.37 4.30
CA GLU A 33 7.41 -6.48 4.90
C GLU A 33 6.62 -6.01 6.14
N ARG A 34 7.26 -5.25 7.03
CA ARG A 34 6.58 -4.70 8.21
C ARG A 34 5.45 -3.73 7.84
N CYS A 35 5.65 -2.91 6.81
CA CYS A 35 4.61 -2.04 6.28
C CYS A 35 3.42 -2.83 5.75
N ALA A 36 3.67 -3.92 5.01
CA ALA A 36 2.61 -4.81 4.54
C ALA A 36 1.85 -5.46 5.71
N HIS A 37 2.53 -5.91 6.77
CA HIS A 37 1.87 -6.44 7.96
C HIS A 37 0.96 -5.41 8.62
N TRP A 38 1.37 -4.14 8.66
CA TRP A 38 0.54 -3.05 9.15
C TRP A 38 -0.68 -2.79 8.28
N CYS A 39 -0.56 -2.90 6.96
CA CYS A 39 -1.70 -2.78 6.05
C CYS A 39 -2.73 -3.87 6.35
N VAL A 40 -2.28 -5.13 6.45
CA VAL A 40 -3.15 -6.28 6.76
C VAL A 40 -3.82 -6.13 8.13
N TYR A 41 -3.11 -5.61 9.13
CA TYR A 41 -3.69 -5.29 10.44
C TYR A 41 -4.84 -4.28 10.31
N ILE A 42 -4.64 -3.18 9.59
CA ILE A 42 -5.67 -2.15 9.39
C ILE A 42 -6.89 -2.76 8.69
N GLU A 43 -6.69 -3.49 7.61
CA GLU A 43 -7.76 -4.15 6.86
C GLU A 43 -8.56 -5.10 7.76
N THR A 44 -7.86 -5.97 8.50
CA THR A 44 -8.49 -6.98 9.36
C THR A 44 -9.32 -6.35 10.47
N GLU A 45 -8.79 -5.34 11.15
CA GLU A 45 -9.51 -4.64 12.22
C GLU A 45 -10.74 -3.91 11.67
N LEU A 46 -10.60 -3.19 10.54
CA LEU A 46 -11.71 -2.47 9.93
C LEU A 46 -12.80 -3.41 9.39
N LEU A 47 -12.43 -4.56 8.83
CA LEU A 47 -13.37 -5.58 8.35
C LEU A 47 -14.10 -6.30 9.49
N ALA A 48 -13.50 -6.38 10.67
CA ALA A 48 -14.08 -7.03 11.84
C ALA A 48 -15.14 -6.18 12.56
N MET A 49 -15.27 -4.90 12.21
CA MET A 49 -16.19 -3.96 12.87
C MET A 49 -17.30 -3.48 11.92
N PRO A 50 -18.43 -2.97 12.46
CA PRO A 50 -19.46 -2.35 11.63
C PRO A 50 -18.95 -1.09 10.94
N ASP A 51 -19.43 -0.83 9.71
CA ASP A 51 -19.03 0.33 8.90
C ASP A 51 -19.09 1.67 9.65
N ALA A 52 -20.10 1.86 10.51
CA ALA A 52 -20.23 3.07 11.31
C ALA A 52 -19.10 3.25 12.34
N GLU A 53 -18.60 2.16 12.92
CA GLU A 53 -17.47 2.19 13.85
C GLU A 53 -16.14 2.35 13.12
N ALA A 54 -15.99 1.69 11.96
CA ALA A 54 -14.84 1.85 11.08
C ALA A 54 -14.67 3.31 10.62
N GLU A 55 -15.79 3.93 10.20
CA GLU A 55 -15.81 5.33 9.78
C GLU A 55 -15.55 6.28 10.96
N ALA A 56 -16.02 5.97 12.16
CA ALA A 56 -15.68 6.73 13.36
C ALA A 56 -14.17 6.68 13.66
N CYS A 57 -13.51 5.52 13.49
CA CYS A 57 -12.07 5.40 13.63
C CYS A 57 -11.32 6.24 12.58
N ARG A 58 -11.76 6.19 11.32
CA ARG A 58 -11.20 7.04 10.25
C ARG A 58 -11.39 8.53 10.53
N GLN A 59 -12.58 8.94 10.98
CA GLN A 59 -12.86 10.34 11.35
C GLN A 59 -11.95 10.79 12.48
N LYS A 60 -11.68 9.92 13.46
CA LYS A 60 -10.75 10.24 14.54
C LYS A 60 -9.31 10.39 14.03
N ALA A 61 -8.88 9.54 13.10
CA ALA A 61 -7.57 9.67 12.46
C ALA A 61 -7.44 11.00 11.69
N ILE A 62 -8.51 11.47 11.05
CA ILE A 62 -8.55 12.78 10.36
C ILE A 62 -8.30 13.92 11.36
N GLU A 63 -8.90 13.87 12.55
CA GLU A 63 -8.69 14.90 13.58
C GLU A 63 -7.26 14.95 14.12
N LEU A 64 -6.55 13.82 14.11
CA LEU A 64 -5.21 13.68 14.71
C LEU A 64 -4.07 13.83 13.69
N SER A 65 -4.36 13.70 12.40
CA SER A 65 -3.36 13.72 11.34
C SER A 65 -3.19 15.10 10.71
N SER A 66 -1.95 15.46 10.37
CA SER A 66 -1.61 16.60 9.51
C SER A 66 -1.62 16.24 8.02
N THR A 67 -1.75 14.95 7.69
CA THR A 67 -1.84 14.43 6.32
C THR A 67 -3.25 14.00 5.96
N THR A 68 -3.55 13.99 4.66
CA THR A 68 -4.81 13.48 4.13
C THR A 68 -4.96 11.99 4.47
N ILE A 69 -5.99 11.66 5.24
CA ILE A 69 -6.37 10.27 5.52
C ILE A 69 -7.16 9.71 4.32
N PRO A 70 -6.82 8.51 3.81
CA PRO A 70 -7.56 7.86 2.74
C PRO A 70 -9.04 7.60 3.08
N GLU A 71 -9.84 7.33 2.04
CA GLU A 71 -11.22 6.87 2.23
C GLU A 71 -11.25 5.49 2.86
N LEU A 72 -12.38 5.15 3.51
CA LEU A 72 -12.53 3.86 4.20
C LEU A 72 -12.31 2.67 3.25
N SER A 73 -12.82 2.76 2.02
CA SER A 73 -12.60 1.74 0.97
C SER A 73 -11.12 1.51 0.68
N THR A 74 -10.30 2.57 0.67
CA THR A 74 -8.84 2.46 0.50
C THR A 74 -8.15 1.89 1.73
N LEU A 75 -8.69 2.13 2.93
CA LEU A 75 -8.16 1.54 4.17
C LEU A 75 -8.51 0.05 4.29
N MET A 76 -9.65 -0.37 3.75
CA MET A 76 -10.07 -1.77 3.67
C MET A 76 -9.34 -2.56 2.56
N ASP A 77 -8.61 -1.87 1.69
CA ASP A 77 -7.74 -2.43 0.64
C ASP A 77 -6.33 -1.78 0.72
N ALA A 78 -5.86 -1.56 1.96
CA ALA A 78 -4.65 -0.80 2.28
C ALA A 78 -3.38 -1.44 1.69
N LEU A 79 -3.27 -2.76 1.71
CA LEU A 79 -2.14 -3.51 1.22
C LEU A 79 -2.00 -3.33 -0.29
N ARG A 80 -3.10 -3.49 -1.04
CA ARG A 80 -3.11 -3.26 -2.48
C ARG A 80 -2.78 -1.81 -2.80
N SER A 81 -3.42 -0.86 -2.11
CA SER A 81 -3.15 0.57 -2.26
C SER A 81 -1.67 0.90 -2.02
N PHE A 82 -1.06 0.34 -0.98
CA PHE A 82 0.35 0.51 -0.65
C PHE A 82 1.28 -0.07 -1.73
N CYS A 83 1.06 -1.32 -2.12
CA CYS A 83 1.84 -1.98 -3.17
C CYS A 83 1.76 -1.24 -4.50
N THR A 84 0.56 -0.85 -4.94
CA THR A 84 0.37 -0.06 -6.17
C THR A 84 1.07 1.30 -6.07
N THR A 85 1.03 1.95 -4.90
CA THR A 85 1.74 3.22 -4.68
C THR A 85 3.25 3.06 -4.83
N LEU A 86 3.83 2.00 -4.26
CA LEU A 86 5.25 1.71 -4.39
C LEU A 86 5.63 1.40 -5.84
N LEU A 87 4.92 0.48 -6.50
CA LEU A 87 5.20 0.08 -7.87
C LEU A 87 5.01 1.23 -8.87
N GLY A 88 4.14 2.20 -8.54
CA GLY A 88 3.97 3.43 -9.31
C GLY A 88 5.09 4.46 -9.13
N ASN A 89 5.99 4.28 -8.16
CA ASN A 89 7.06 5.22 -7.88
C ASN A 89 8.29 4.95 -8.76
N ALA A 90 8.71 5.95 -9.53
CA ALA A 90 9.84 5.88 -10.45
C ALA A 90 11.20 5.58 -9.80
N PHE A 91 11.32 5.71 -8.47
CA PHE A 91 12.53 5.43 -7.71
C PHE A 91 12.60 4.00 -7.15
N VAL A 92 11.57 3.18 -7.38
CA VAL A 92 11.62 1.75 -7.04
C VAL A 92 12.55 1.02 -8.00
N ASN A 93 13.58 0.38 -7.46
CA ASN A 93 14.52 -0.44 -8.21
C ASN A 93 13.98 -1.87 -8.40
N ASN A 94 14.65 -2.67 -9.23
CA ASN A 94 14.21 -4.03 -9.55
C ASN A 94 14.08 -4.94 -8.31
N GLU A 95 14.98 -4.82 -7.33
CA GLU A 95 14.93 -5.64 -6.11
C GLU A 95 13.67 -5.32 -5.28
N LEU A 96 13.40 -4.03 -5.07
CA LEU A 96 12.22 -3.57 -4.37
C LEU A 96 10.94 -3.93 -5.12
N TYR A 97 10.96 -3.83 -6.45
CA TYR A 97 9.84 -4.25 -7.30
C TYR A 97 9.48 -5.72 -7.03
N TRP A 98 10.45 -6.64 -7.17
CA TRP A 98 10.21 -8.07 -7.01
C TRP A 98 9.72 -8.41 -5.61
N MET A 99 10.28 -7.76 -4.60
CA MET A 99 9.87 -7.95 -3.22
C MET A 99 8.46 -7.44 -2.93
N VAL A 100 8.09 -6.26 -3.45
CA VAL A 100 6.71 -5.74 -3.29
C VAL A 100 5.71 -6.69 -3.94
N MET A 101 6.04 -7.20 -5.12
CA MET A 101 5.24 -8.24 -5.78
C MET A 101 5.13 -9.49 -4.91
N SER A 102 6.25 -10.10 -4.51
CA SER A 102 6.27 -11.31 -3.67
C SER A 102 5.53 -11.14 -2.34
N THR A 103 5.65 -9.97 -1.71
CA THR A 103 4.94 -9.65 -0.47
C THR A 103 3.43 -9.63 -0.71
N TYR A 104 2.98 -9.04 -1.81
CA TYR A 104 1.56 -9.02 -2.15
C TYR A 104 1.02 -10.42 -2.48
N GLU A 105 1.78 -11.25 -3.20
CA GLU A 105 1.38 -12.65 -3.49
C GLU A 105 1.23 -13.47 -2.20
N LEU A 106 2.13 -13.27 -1.23
CA LEU A 106 2.09 -13.98 0.06
C LEU A 106 0.77 -13.74 0.81
N TYR A 107 0.26 -12.51 0.78
CA TYR A 107 -0.97 -12.13 1.45
C TYR A 107 -2.23 -12.37 0.61
N ASN A 108 -2.08 -12.63 -0.70
CA ASN A 108 -3.18 -12.86 -1.63
C ASN A 108 -2.92 -14.09 -2.52
N PRO A 109 -2.78 -15.30 -1.94
CA PRO A 109 -2.36 -16.49 -2.68
C PRO A 109 -3.38 -16.95 -3.75
N ASP A 110 -4.64 -16.56 -3.61
CA ASP A 110 -5.74 -16.95 -4.51
C ASP A 110 -5.97 -15.97 -5.68
N LEU A 111 -5.29 -14.82 -5.67
CA LEU A 111 -5.32 -13.86 -6.78
C LEU A 111 -4.18 -14.16 -7.75
N ASP A 112 -4.34 -13.83 -9.03
CA ASP A 112 -3.20 -13.63 -9.93
C ASP A 112 -2.66 -12.21 -9.66
N PRO A 113 -1.67 -12.08 -8.76
CA PRO A 113 -1.27 -10.80 -8.20
C PRO A 113 -0.53 -9.96 -9.22
N LYS A 114 0.15 -10.61 -10.18
CA LYS A 114 0.79 -9.97 -11.32
C LYS A 114 -0.25 -9.28 -12.18
N LYS A 115 -1.33 -9.95 -12.53
CA LYS A 115 -2.37 -9.33 -13.36
C LYS A 115 -3.07 -8.18 -12.63
N ALA A 116 -3.47 -8.38 -11.37
CA ALA A 116 -4.21 -7.37 -10.62
C ALA A 116 -3.39 -6.09 -10.37
N LEU A 117 -2.15 -6.22 -9.90
CA LEU A 117 -1.30 -5.04 -9.63
C LEU A 117 -0.74 -4.40 -10.91
N LEU A 118 -0.40 -5.19 -11.93
CA LEU A 118 0.10 -4.61 -13.19
C LEU A 118 -0.99 -3.84 -13.92
N ASP A 119 -2.23 -4.30 -13.91
CA ASP A 119 -3.36 -3.55 -14.48
C ASP A 119 -3.53 -2.21 -13.74
N ASP A 120 -3.45 -2.21 -12.41
CA ASP A 120 -3.55 -0.99 -11.60
C ASP A 120 -2.38 -0.02 -11.85
N VAL A 121 -1.15 -0.55 -11.93
CA VAL A 121 0.06 0.26 -12.17
C VAL A 121 0.11 0.76 -13.61
N ALA A 122 -0.31 -0.03 -14.60
CA ALA A 122 -0.39 0.40 -16.00
C ALA A 122 -1.42 1.52 -16.18
N ASN A 123 -2.51 1.49 -15.42
CA ASN A 123 -3.49 2.57 -15.38
C ASN A 123 -2.98 3.81 -14.63
N ALA A 124 -2.06 3.65 -13.67
CA ALA A 124 -1.55 4.73 -12.82
C ALA A 124 -0.26 5.41 -13.33
N VAL A 125 0.57 4.75 -14.15
CA VAL A 125 1.93 5.23 -14.47
C VAL A 125 2.09 5.70 -15.92
N CYS A 126 2.33 7.01 -16.07
CA CYS A 126 3.08 7.54 -17.21
C CYS A 126 4.59 7.21 -17.05
N LYS A 127 5.00 6.08 -17.63
CA LYS A 127 6.28 5.79 -18.32
C LYS A 127 7.52 6.58 -17.85
N PRO A 128 8.49 5.97 -17.13
CA PRO A 128 9.53 5.21 -17.86
C PRO A 128 10.13 3.96 -17.17
N ALA A 129 10.08 3.80 -15.85
CA ALA A 129 10.71 2.66 -15.16
C ALA A 129 9.95 1.34 -15.39
N THR A 130 8.62 1.43 -15.45
CA THR A 130 7.73 0.28 -15.73
C THR A 130 7.91 -0.29 -17.13
N LEU A 131 8.30 0.54 -18.12
CA LEU A 131 8.52 0.10 -19.51
C LEU A 131 9.72 -0.84 -19.62
N ASN A 132 10.83 -0.55 -18.94
CA ASN A 132 12.00 -1.41 -18.99
C ASN A 132 11.77 -2.77 -18.31
N VAL A 133 10.89 -2.82 -17.30
CA VAL A 133 10.53 -4.06 -16.61
C VAL A 133 9.47 -4.83 -17.39
N LEU A 134 8.47 -4.16 -17.97
CA LEU A 134 7.48 -4.77 -18.86
C LEU A 134 8.13 -5.37 -20.11
N ASP A 135 9.09 -4.66 -20.73
CA ASP A 135 9.83 -5.16 -21.90
C ASP A 135 10.74 -6.34 -21.53
N ALA A 136 11.30 -6.39 -20.31
CA ALA A 136 12.10 -7.52 -19.84
C ALA A 136 11.27 -8.75 -19.44
N MET A 137 9.96 -8.59 -19.19
CA MET A 137 9.04 -9.68 -18.82
C MET A 137 8.27 -10.25 -20.02
N LEU A 138 8.19 -9.51 -21.13
CA LEU A 138 7.54 -9.91 -22.38
C LEU A 138 8.51 -10.55 -23.40
N MET A 139 9.80 -10.63 -23.07
CA MET A 139 10.84 -11.40 -23.78
C MET A 139 11.15 -12.70 -23.04
#